data_AF-A0A1K1M4A5-F1
#
_entry.id   AF-A0A1K1M4A5-F1
#
_cell.length_a   1.000
_cell.length_b   1.000
_cell.length_c   1.000
_cell.angle_alpha   90.00
_cell.angle_beta   90.00
_cell.angle_gamma   90.00
#
_symmetry.space_group_name_H-M   'P 1'
#
loop_
_entity.id
_entity.type
_entity.pdbx_description
1 polymer ?
#
loop_
_entity_poly.entity_id
_entity_poly.type
_entity_poly.pdbx_seq_one_letter_code
_entity_poly.pdbx_strand_id
1 'polypeptide(L)'
;MDTPQIKINGKIIQPVPPKMKVWREFLAFFDKDKGKMTVEEFLSAHVALIVLAFNQPEVTTESVEENLEIADVVPLARQLFEWLQAQTFAKLINLPNGETEAGE
;
A
#
# COMPACT_ATOMS: atom_id res chain seq x y z
N MET A 1 -6.57 9.57 -6.45
CA MET A 1 -6.64 8.66 -5.30
C MET A 1 -5.75 9.24 -4.22
N ASP A 2 -6.27 9.44 -3.01
CA ASP A 2 -5.50 10.00 -1.91
C ASP A 2 -4.39 9.06 -1.46
N THR A 3 -3.29 9.63 -0.99
CA THR A 3 -2.17 8.85 -0.46
C THR A 3 -2.57 8.29 0.91
N PRO A 4 -2.49 6.96 1.13
CA PRO A 4 -2.82 6.34 2.41
C PRO A 4 -2.02 6.94 3.56
N GLN A 5 -2.58 6.92 4.77
CA GLN A 5 -1.94 7.48 5.96
C GLN A 5 -2.16 6.56 7.15
N ILE A 6 -1.18 6.54 8.06
CA ILE A 6 -1.29 5.88 9.36
C ILE A 6 -0.90 6.88 10.45
N LYS A 7 -1.55 6.78 11.62
CA LYS A 7 -1.20 7.58 12.79
C LYS A 7 -0.47 6.70 13.79
N ILE A 8 0.79 7.02 14.08
CA ILE A 8 1.62 6.31 15.07
C ILE A 8 2.13 7.34 16.07
N ASN A 9 1.91 7.10 17.37
CA ASN A 9 2.35 7.99 18.45
C ASN A 9 1.92 9.46 18.23
N GLY A 10 0.71 9.67 17.71
CA GLY A 10 0.18 11.00 17.41
C GLY A 10 0.66 11.64 16.09
N LYS A 11 1.65 11.05 15.42
CA LYS A 11 2.21 11.54 14.15
C LYS A 11 1.54 10.87 12.96
N ILE A 12 1.18 11.68 11.95
CA ILE A 12 0.69 11.17 10.66
C ILE A 12 1.90 10.80 9.80
N ILE A 13 1.92 9.57 9.32
CA ILE A 13 2.95 9.03 8.46
C ILE A 13 2.30 8.66 7.12
N GLN A 14 3.00 8.94 6.03
CA GLN A 14 2.64 8.55 4.66
C GLN A 14 3.62 7.50 4.13
N PRO A 15 3.19 6.57 3.26
CA PRO A 15 4.08 5.59 2.67
C PRO A 15 5.10 6.24 1.73
N VAL A 16 6.31 5.70 1.69
CA VAL A 16 7.31 6.12 0.71
C VAL A 16 6.92 5.65 -0.70
N PRO A 17 7.40 6.31 -1.77
CA PRO A 17 7.16 5.86 -3.13
C PRO A 17 7.54 4.37 -3.32
N PRO A 18 6.60 3.53 -3.73
CA PRO A 18 6.75 2.09 -3.64
C PRO A 18 7.76 1.58 -4.67
N LYS A 19 8.40 0.47 -4.34
CA LYS A 19 9.30 -0.25 -5.25
C LYS A 19 8.65 -1.54 -5.73
N MET A 20 9.18 -2.11 -6.81
CA MET A 20 8.67 -3.38 -7.38
C MET A 20 8.60 -4.53 -6.37
N LYS A 21 9.46 -4.54 -5.34
CA LYS A 21 9.40 -5.54 -4.26
C LYS A 21 8.07 -5.46 -3.52
N VAL A 22 7.65 -4.26 -3.10
CA VAL A 22 6.37 -4.03 -2.40
C VAL A 22 5.21 -4.50 -3.27
N TRP A 23 5.21 -4.11 -4.55
CA TRP A 23 4.19 -4.53 -5.51
C TRP A 23 4.04 -6.06 -5.60
N ARG A 24 5.16 -6.79 -5.71
CA ARG A 24 5.15 -8.26 -5.81
C ARG A 24 4.58 -8.92 -4.56
N GLU A 25 4.93 -8.43 -3.37
CA GLU A 25 4.43 -9.01 -2.11
C GLU A 25 2.92 -8.79 -1.96
N PHE A 26 2.42 -7.61 -2.36
CA PHE A 26 0.99 -7.34 -2.40
C PHE A 26 0.27 -8.28 -3.37
N LEU A 27 0.76 -8.42 -4.61
CA LEU A 27 0.18 -9.37 -5.57
C LEU A 27 0.18 -10.81 -5.01
N ALA A 28 1.32 -11.27 -4.50
CA ALA A 28 1.45 -12.61 -3.94
C ALA A 28 0.45 -12.87 -2.81
N PHE A 29 0.20 -11.89 -1.95
CA PHE A 29 -0.77 -12.02 -0.88
C PHE A 29 -2.22 -11.99 -1.38
N PHE A 30 -2.56 -11.05 -2.27
CA PHE A 30 -3.93 -10.88 -2.74
C PHE A 30 -4.37 -12.00 -3.68
N ASP A 31 -3.47 -12.56 -4.49
CA ASP A 31 -3.73 -13.70 -5.39
C ASP A 31 -3.75 -15.06 -4.66
N LYS A 32 -3.15 -15.15 -3.47
CA LYS A 32 -3.13 -16.39 -2.68
C LYS A 32 -4.55 -16.80 -2.24
N ASP A 33 -4.86 -18.08 -2.41
CA ASP A 33 -6.05 -18.71 -1.82
C ASP A 33 -5.96 -18.68 -0.28
N LYS A 34 -7.00 -18.12 0.34
CA LYS A 34 -7.04 -17.87 1.79
C LYS A 34 -7.89 -18.89 2.55
N GLY A 35 -8.46 -19.89 1.87
CA GLY A 35 -9.39 -20.85 2.46
C GLY A 35 -8.82 -21.72 3.61
N LYS A 36 -7.50 -21.80 3.74
CA LYS A 36 -6.81 -22.53 4.83
C LYS A 36 -6.15 -21.63 5.87
N MET A 37 -6.23 -20.32 5.72
CA MET A 37 -5.56 -19.36 6.60
C MET A 37 -6.42 -19.11 7.84
N THR A 38 -5.80 -19.15 9.02
CA THR A 38 -6.49 -18.72 10.24
C THR A 38 -6.70 -17.21 10.25
N VAL A 39 -7.62 -16.72 11.09
CA VAL A 39 -7.86 -15.28 11.25
C VAL A 39 -6.61 -14.56 11.73
N GLU A 40 -5.85 -15.17 12.63
CA GLU A 40 -4.59 -14.62 13.14
C GLU A 40 -3.55 -14.50 12.02
N GLU A 41 -3.29 -15.56 11.25
CA GLU A 41 -2.37 -15.52 10.11
C GLU A 41 -2.80 -14.47 9.07
N PHE A 42 -4.11 -14.34 8.85
CA PHE A 42 -4.67 -13.36 7.94
C PHE A 42 -4.39 -11.94 8.41
N LEU A 43 -4.67 -11.62 9.68
CA LEU A 43 -4.43 -10.28 10.23
C LEU A 43 -2.94 -9.95 10.30
N SER A 44 -2.11 -10.89 10.76
CA SER A 44 -0.65 -10.73 10.81
C SER A 44 -0.04 -10.47 9.43
N ALA A 45 -0.56 -11.13 8.38
CA ALA A 45 -0.12 -10.85 7.02
C ALA A 45 -0.51 -9.45 6.53
N HIS A 46 -1.68 -8.93 6.94
CA HIS A 46 -2.06 -7.54 6.61
C HIS A 46 -1.16 -6.53 7.33
N VAL A 47 -0.84 -6.77 8.60
CA VAL A 47 0.12 -5.93 9.34
C VAL A 47 1.50 -5.93 8.65
N ALA A 48 1.99 -7.09 8.23
CA ALA A 48 3.25 -7.19 7.49
C ALA A 48 3.23 -6.41 6.17
N LEU A 49 2.12 -6.44 5.43
CA LEU A 49 1.94 -5.64 4.21
C LEU A 49 1.92 -4.13 4.49
N ILE A 50 1.28 -3.69 5.58
CA ILE A 50 1.28 -2.28 6.00
C ILE A 50 2.71 -1.82 6.27
N VAL A 51 3.43 -2.53 7.14
CA VAL A 51 4.84 -2.24 7.47
C VAL A 51 5.69 -2.16 6.20
N LEU A 52 5.55 -3.14 5.31
CA LEU A 52 6.28 -3.18 4.04
C LEU A 52 5.93 -2.00 3.12
N ALA A 53 4.66 -1.61 3.03
CA ALA A 53 4.22 -0.53 2.15
C ALA A 53 4.71 0.84 2.64
N PHE A 54 4.68 1.06 3.96
CA PHE A 54 5.20 2.29 4.54
C PHE A 54 6.72 2.37 4.41
N ASN A 55 7.43 1.27 4.63
CA ASN A 55 8.90 1.16 4.53
C ASN A 55 9.63 2.34 5.22
N GLN A 56 9.17 2.67 6.42
CA GLN A 56 9.74 3.69 7.29
C GLN A 56 10.09 3.08 8.65
N PRO A 57 11.17 3.51 9.31
CA PRO A 57 11.61 2.95 10.59
C PRO A 57 10.58 3.11 11.72
N GLU A 58 9.72 4.14 11.61
CA GLU A 58 8.66 4.41 12.59
C GLU A 58 7.45 3.46 12.44
N VAL A 59 7.34 2.74 11.32
CA VAL A 59 6.25 1.80 11.05
C VAL A 59 6.77 0.38 11.17
N THR A 60 6.76 -0.14 12.40
CA THR A 60 7.07 -1.53 12.75
C THR A 60 5.80 -2.33 13.02
N THR A 61 5.88 -3.65 13.05
CA THR A 61 4.76 -4.53 13.45
C THR A 61 4.17 -4.11 14.79
N GLU A 62 5.02 -3.95 15.80
CA GLU A 62 4.63 -3.49 17.14
C GLU A 62 3.90 -2.14 17.09
N SER A 63 4.47 -1.15 16.39
CA SER A 63 3.85 0.18 16.29
C SER A 63 2.48 0.13 15.62
N VAL A 64 2.27 -0.75 14.64
CA VAL A 64 0.98 -0.91 13.96
C VAL A 64 -0.02 -1.60 14.91
N GLU A 65 0.38 -2.66 15.59
CA GLU A 65 -0.46 -3.40 16.53
C GLU A 65 -0.90 -2.55 17.73
N GLU A 66 -0.06 -1.63 18.20
CA GLU A 66 -0.38 -0.76 19.34
C GLU A 66 -1.18 0.50 18.96
N ASN A 67 -1.08 0.97 17.71
CA ASN A 67 -1.68 2.26 17.30
C ASN A 67 -2.86 2.14 16.34
N LEU A 68 -2.97 1.03 15.61
CA LEU A 68 -4.02 0.83 14.61
C LEU A 68 -5.17 0.02 15.20
N GLU A 69 -6.40 0.49 15.05
CA GLU A 69 -7.56 -0.30 15.46
C GLU A 69 -7.68 -1.56 14.59
N ILE A 70 -8.08 -2.67 15.20
CA ILE A 70 -8.25 -3.95 14.49
C ILE A 70 -9.20 -3.82 13.29
N ALA A 71 -10.20 -2.94 13.38
CA ALA A 71 -11.16 -2.67 12.30
C ALA A 71 -10.51 -1.98 11.08
N ASP A 72 -9.37 -1.31 11.26
CA ASP A 72 -8.69 -0.53 10.22
C ASP A 72 -7.55 -1.30 9.53
N VAL A 73 -7.09 -2.42 10.11
CA VAL A 73 -5.98 -3.23 9.57
C VAL A 73 -6.26 -3.67 8.13
N VAL A 74 -7.41 -4.30 7.89
CA VAL A 74 -7.75 -4.82 6.56
C VAL A 74 -8.09 -3.70 5.58
N PRO A 75 -8.91 -2.69 5.92
CA PRO A 75 -9.15 -1.53 5.06
C PRO A 75 -7.88 -0.81 4.63
N LEU A 76 -6.96 -0.52 5.56
CA LEU A 76 -5.74 0.21 5.25
C LEU A 76 -4.84 -0.55 4.28
N ALA A 77 -4.65 -1.86 4.49
CA ALA A 77 -3.88 -2.69 3.57
C ALA A 77 -4.52 -2.75 2.16
N ARG A 78 -5.85 -2.78 2.06
CA ARG A 78 -6.54 -2.71 0.75
C ARG A 78 -6.35 -1.35 0.09
N GLN A 79 -6.52 -0.26 0.84
CA GLN A 79 -6.31 1.09 0.35
C GLN A 79 -4.86 1.27 -0.14
N LEU A 80 -3.88 0.71 0.57
CA LEU A 80 -2.49 0.66 0.13
C LEU A 80 -2.35 -0.09 -1.19
N PHE A 81 -3.04 -1.22 -1.37
CA PHE A 81 -2.97 -1.97 -2.62
C PHE A 81 -3.56 -1.19 -3.80
N GLU A 82 -4.71 -0.55 -3.63
CA GLU A 82 -5.31 0.28 -4.67
C GLU A 82 -4.43 1.49 -5.00
N TRP A 83 -3.83 2.11 -3.99
CA TRP A 83 -2.86 3.18 -4.19
C TRP A 83 -1.63 2.68 -4.97
N LEU A 84 -1.09 1.50 -4.63
CA LEU A 84 0.01 0.87 -5.37
C LEU A 84 -0.37 0.62 -6.84
N GLN A 85 -1.58 0.14 -7.10
CA GLN A 85 -2.10 -0.03 -8.47
C GLN A 85 -2.11 1.29 -9.24
N ALA A 86 -2.59 2.37 -8.63
CA ALA A 86 -2.57 3.70 -9.24
C ALA A 86 -1.14 4.18 -9.57
N GLN A 87 -0.15 3.85 -8.72
CA GLN A 87 1.25 4.20 -8.97
C GLN A 87 1.83 3.53 -10.24
N THR A 88 1.35 2.33 -10.62
CA THR A 88 1.84 1.63 -11.82
C THR A 88 1.54 2.37 -13.13
N PHE A 89 0.49 3.18 -13.16
CA PHE A 89 0.09 3.99 -14.31
C PHE A 89 0.37 5.49 -14.14
N ALA A 90 0.83 5.92 -12.97
CA ALA A 90 0.97 7.34 -12.62
C ALA A 90 1.88 8.14 -13.57
N LYS A 91 2.88 7.49 -14.17
CA LYS A 91 3.78 8.13 -15.16
C LYS A 91 3.26 8.12 -16.59
N LEU A 92 2.28 7.27 -16.90
CA LEU A 92 1.64 7.21 -18.22
C LEU A 92 0.58 8.31 -18.39
N ILE A 93 -0.06 8.73 -17.29
CA ILE A 93 -1.08 9.80 -17.28
C ILE A 93 -0.45 11.19 -17.49
N ASN A 94 0.85 11.34 -17.16
CA ASN A 94 1.59 12.60 -17.31
C ASN A 94 2.41 12.69 -18.60
N LEU A 95 2.17 11.83 -19.59
CA LEU A 95 2.73 12.04 -20.92
C LEU A 95 2.05 13.30 -21.49
N PRO A 96 2.78 14.41 -21.72
CA PRO A 96 2.22 15.47 -22.55
C PRO A 96 1.89 14.82 -23.88
N ASN A 97 0.67 15.00 -24.37
CA ASN A 97 0.37 14.71 -25.76
C ASN A 97 1.35 15.57 -26.57
N GLY A 98 2.44 14.95 -27.04
CA GLY A 98 3.42 15.58 -27.90
C GLY A 98 2.67 16.23 -29.04
N GLU A 99 3.01 17.49 -29.28
CA GLU A 99 2.48 18.34 -30.33
C GLU A 99 2.22 17.53 -31.60
N THR A 100 0.95 17.28 -31.92
CA THR A 100 0.61 16.92 -33.30
C THR A 100 0.81 18.20 -34.09
N GLU A 101 2.00 18.35 -34.67
CA GLU A 101 2.29 19.30 -35.73
C GLU A 101 1.14 19.25 -36.74
N ALA A 102 0.38 20.35 -36.81
CA ALA A 102 -0.53 20.59 -37.90
C ALA A 102 0.34 20.77 -39.16
N GLY A 103 0.58 19.67 -39.87
CA GLY A 103 1.22 19.71 -41.17
C GLY A 103 0.38 20.55 -42.13
N GLU A 104 0.98 21.63 -42.62
CA GLU A 104 0.56 22.39 -43.80
C GLU A 104 0.76 21.60 -45.09
#